data_AF-A0A3G9IUF9-F1
#
_entry.id   AF-A0A3G9IUF9-F1
#
_cell.length_a   1.000
_cell.length_b   1.000
_cell.length_c   1.000
_cell.angle_alpha   90.00
_cell.angle_beta   90.00
_cell.angle_gamma   90.00
#
_symmetry.space_group_name_H-M   'P 1'
#
loop_
_entity.id
_entity.type
_entity.pdbx_description
1 polymer ?
#
loop_
_entity_poly.entity_id
_entity_poly.type
_entity_poly.pdbx_seq_one_letter_code
_entity_poly.pdbx_strand_id
1 'polypeptide(L)'
;MTDHFHVAINQIRFGRFIVLFILAILVLETLQSLTHLGAFDVDDVISNTLGGAIGYVVYRAGFSSTIITAFLMQRFTTREL
;
A
#
# COMPACT_ATOMS: atom_id res chain seq x y z
N MET A 1 6.02 24.23 -26.27
CA MET A 1 6.73 22.92 -26.30
C MET A 1 7.45 22.66 -24.98
N THR A 2 6.81 22.95 -23.84
CA THR A 2 7.36 22.73 -22.49
C THR A 2 6.27 22.36 -21.47
N ASP A 3 5.00 22.61 -21.78
CA ASP A 3 3.88 22.40 -20.83
C ASP A 3 3.44 20.94 -20.70
N HIS A 4 3.95 20.06 -21.57
CA HIS A 4 3.64 18.62 -21.55
C HIS A 4 4.56 17.80 -20.64
N PHE A 5 5.62 18.39 -20.07
CA PHE A 5 6.61 17.65 -19.28
C PHE A 5 6.49 17.87 -17.76
N HIS A 6 5.82 18.94 -17.32
CA HIS A 6 5.71 19.29 -15.89
C HIS A 6 4.52 18.62 -15.16
N VAL A 7 3.60 17.96 -15.88
CA VAL A 7 2.36 17.37 -15.31
C VAL A 7 2.36 15.83 -15.34
N ALA A 8 3.49 15.19 -15.64
CA ALA A 8 3.60 13.73 -15.64
C ALA A 8 3.72 13.11 -14.22
N ILE A 9 3.92 13.93 -13.18
CA ILE A 9 3.96 13.50 -11.77
C ILE A 9 2.60 13.83 -11.12
N ASN A 10 1.51 13.27 -11.66
CA ASN A 10 0.17 13.53 -11.12
C ASN A 10 -0.42 12.25 -10.53
N GLN A 11 -0.32 12.13 -9.20
CA GLN A 11 -1.10 11.27 -8.31
C GLN A 11 -1.12 9.79 -8.71
N ILE A 12 -0.32 8.94 -8.05
CA ILE A 12 -0.52 7.48 -8.14
C ILE A 12 -1.90 7.17 -7.57
N ARG A 13 -2.91 7.15 -8.44
CA ARG A 13 -4.26 6.69 -8.15
C ARG A 13 -4.14 5.26 -7.65
N PHE A 14 -4.93 4.91 -6.63
CA PHE A 14 -4.94 3.58 -6.01
C PHE A 14 -4.89 2.43 -7.03
N GLY A 15 -5.63 2.54 -8.13
CA GLY A 15 -5.58 1.54 -9.21
C GLY A 15 -4.21 1.35 -9.84
N ARG A 16 -3.42 2.42 -10.02
CA ARG A 16 -2.06 2.33 -10.57
C ARG A 16 -1.08 1.70 -9.58
N PHE A 17 -1.26 1.97 -8.28
CA PHE A 17 -0.51 1.28 -7.22
C PHE A 17 -0.80 -0.22 -7.23
N ILE A 18 -2.08 -0.61 -7.22
CA ILE A 18 -2.49 -2.02 -7.20
C ILE A 18 -2.01 -2.76 -8.46
N VAL A 19 -2.15 -2.17 -9.65
CA VAL A 19 -1.68 -2.81 -10.89
C VAL A 19 -0.16 -3.05 -10.87
N LEU A 20 0.62 -2.06 -10.45
CA LEU A 20 2.08 -2.21 -10.34
C LEU A 20 2.48 -3.22 -9.26
N PHE A 21 1.74 -3.25 -8.15
CA PHE A 21 1.98 -4.17 -7.05
C PHE A 21 1.70 -5.63 -7.46
N ILE A 22 0.56 -5.90 -8.09
CA ILE A 22 0.22 -7.23 -8.63
C ILE A 22 1.26 -7.67 -9.66
N LEU A 23 1.67 -6.78 -10.57
CA LEU A 23 2.69 -7.09 -11.57
C LEU A 23 4.04 -7.48 -10.92
N ALA A 24 4.43 -6.78 -9.85
CA ALA A 24 5.65 -7.09 -9.12
C ALA A 24 5.59 -8.47 -8.45
N ILE A 25 4.48 -8.80 -7.78
CA ILE A 25 4.29 -10.12 -7.14
C ILE A 25 4.27 -11.24 -8.20
N LEU A 26 3.61 -11.02 -9.33
CA LEU A 26 3.59 -11.99 -10.44
C LEU A 26 5.00 -12.28 -10.98
N VAL A 27 5.84 -11.26 -11.10
CA VAL A 27 7.25 -11.41 -11.50
C VAL A 27 8.02 -12.20 -10.43
N LEU A 28 7.81 -11.92 -9.14
CA LEU A 28 8.48 -12.65 -8.05
C LEU A 28 8.09 -14.13 -8.04
N GLU A 29 6.80 -14.46 -8.11
CA GLU A 29 6.31 -15.84 -8.20
C GLU A 29 6.84 -16.57 -9.44
N THR A 30 6.91 -15.88 -10.58
CA THR A 30 7.50 -16.43 -11.81
C THR A 30 8.98 -16.70 -11.64
N LEU A 31 9.73 -15.78 -11.02
CA LEU A 31 11.16 -15.97 -10.75
C LEU A 31 11.40 -17.10 -9.76
N GLN A 32 10.58 -17.23 -8.71
CA GLN A 32 10.64 -18.33 -7.75
C GLN A 32 10.42 -19.68 -8.45
N SER A 33 9.47 -19.74 -9.39
CA SER A 33 9.24 -20.93 -10.21
C SER A 33 10.38 -21.25 -11.17
N LEU A 34 10.93 -20.24 -11.87
CA LEU A 34 12.05 -20.41 -12.80
C LEU A 34 13.36 -20.79 -12.12
N THR A 35 13.58 -20.35 -10.89
CA THR A 35 14.78 -20.65 -10.10
C THR A 35 14.62 -21.91 -9.25
N HIS A 36 13.49 -22.62 -9.37
CA HIS A 36 13.14 -23.79 -8.55
C HIS A 36 13.16 -23.51 -7.03
N LEU A 37 12.99 -22.26 -6.63
CA LEU A 37 12.86 -21.86 -5.22
C LEU A 37 11.44 -22.08 -4.68
N GLY A 38 10.45 -22.19 -5.56
CA GLY A 38 9.04 -22.44 -5.23
C GLY A 38 8.20 -22.82 -6.45
N ALA A 39 6.94 -23.20 -6.25
CA ALA A 39 5.96 -23.36 -7.33
C ALA A 39 5.19 -22.05 -7.50
N PHE A 40 4.81 -21.71 -8.72
CA PHE A 40 3.97 -20.54 -8.96
C PHE A 40 2.60 -20.75 -8.30
N ASP A 41 2.31 -20.00 -7.24
CA ASP A 41 1.07 -20.10 -6.47
C ASP A 41 0.22 -18.82 -6.60
N VAL A 42 -1.00 -18.99 -7.09
CA VAL A 42 -1.94 -17.87 -7.29
C VAL A 42 -2.52 -17.41 -5.95
N ASP A 43 -2.61 -18.29 -4.95
CA ASP A 43 -3.13 -17.94 -3.63
C ASP A 43 -2.18 -16.96 -2.92
N ASP A 44 -0.87 -17.11 -3.14
CA ASP A 44 0.15 -16.18 -2.64
C ASP A 44 0.04 -14.80 -3.32
N VAL A 45 -0.25 -14.75 -4.63
CA VAL A 45 -0.50 -13.48 -5.33
C VAL A 45 -1.71 -12.75 -4.75
N ILE A 46 -2.80 -13.48 -4.46
CA ILE A 46 -4.04 -12.92 -3.90
C ILE A 46 -3.79 -12.40 -2.48
N SER A 47 -3.17 -13.22 -1.62
CA SER A 47 -2.85 -12.86 -0.24
C SER A 47 -1.94 -11.63 -0.17
N ASN A 48 -0.88 -11.59 -0.98
CA ASN A 48 0.02 -10.43 -1.07
C ASN A 48 -0.72 -9.18 -1.55
N THR A 49 -1.60 -9.30 -2.55
CA THR A 49 -2.39 -8.18 -3.07
C THR A 49 -3.36 -7.62 -2.02
N LEU A 50 -4.00 -8.49 -1.23
CA LEU A 50 -4.84 -8.07 -0.11
C LEU A 50 -4.04 -7.34 0.96
N GLY A 51 -2.85 -7.86 1.32
CA GLY A 51 -1.92 -7.20 2.23
C GLY A 51 -1.49 -5.81 1.72
N GLY A 52 -1.17 -5.69 0.43
CA GLY A 52 -0.84 -4.42 -0.21
C GLY A 52 -2.00 -3.43 -0.23
N ALA A 53 -3.23 -3.90 -0.46
CA ALA A 53 -4.43 -3.07 -0.41
C ALA A 53 -4.72 -2.55 1.01
N ILE A 54 -4.63 -3.43 2.03
CA ILE A 54 -4.76 -3.05 3.43
C ILE A 54 -3.66 -2.05 3.81
N GLY A 55 -2.41 -2.32 3.44
CA GLY A 55 -1.28 -1.43 3.69
C GLY A 55 -1.46 -0.05 3.06
N TYR A 56 -2.03 0.03 1.86
CA TYR A 56 -2.35 1.31 1.21
C TYR A 56 -3.48 2.07 1.95
N VAL A 57 -4.53 1.35 2.39
CA VAL A 57 -5.61 1.95 3.19
C VAL A 57 -5.05 2.47 4.52
N VAL A 58 -4.20 1.70 5.19
CA VAL A 58 -3.52 2.10 6.43
C VAL A 58 -2.54 3.24 6.20
N TYR A 59 -1.81 3.30 5.08
CA TYR A 59 -0.97 4.44 4.74
C TYR A 59 -1.81 5.72 4.59
N ARG A 60 -2.95 5.62 3.91
CA ARG A 60 -3.86 6.74 3.70
C ARG A 60 -4.58 7.15 5.00
N ALA A 61 -4.95 6.20 5.85
CA ALA A 61 -5.68 6.42 7.11
C ALA A 61 -4.76 6.74 8.29
N GLY A 62 -3.56 6.15 8.35
CA GLY A 62 -2.54 6.37 9.37
C GLY A 62 -1.85 7.72 9.24
N PHE A 63 -1.93 8.36 8.07
CA PHE A 63 -1.66 9.80 7.95
C PHE A 63 -2.70 10.66 8.71
N SER A 64 -3.86 10.09 9.07
CA SER A 64 -4.71 10.60 10.16
C SER A 64 -4.20 10.10 11.51
N SER A 65 -2.96 10.48 11.88
CA SER A 65 -2.49 10.47 13.27
C SER A 65 -3.51 11.12 14.22
N THR A 66 -4.39 11.96 13.69
CA THR A 66 -5.53 12.59 14.34
C THR A 66 -6.36 11.66 15.23
N ILE A 67 -6.59 10.38 14.90
CA ILE A 67 -7.43 9.50 15.77
C ILE A 67 -6.69 9.08 17.04
N ILE A 68 -5.43 8.65 16.92
CA ILE A 68 -4.62 8.26 18.08
C ILE A 68 -4.27 9.51 18.91
N THR A 69 -3.92 10.62 18.26
CA THR A 69 -3.69 11.88 18.95
C THR A 69 -4.95 12.39 19.61
N ALA A 70 -6.12 12.31 18.97
CA ALA A 70 -7.40 12.71 19.59
C ALA A 70 -7.75 11.81 20.78
N PHE A 71 -7.59 10.49 20.67
CA PHE A 71 -7.89 9.57 21.77
C PHE A 71 -6.92 9.76 22.95
N LEU A 72 -5.63 9.95 22.68
CA LEU A 72 -4.63 10.25 23.71
C LEU A 72 -4.88 11.61 24.35
N MET A 73 -5.24 12.63 23.57
CA MET A 73 -5.54 13.97 24.06
C MET A 73 -6.82 13.97 24.91
N GLN A 74 -7.84 13.20 24.52
CA GLN A 74 -9.06 13.03 25.29
C GLN A 74 -8.79 12.30 26.62
N ARG A 75 -7.89 11.31 26.60
CA ARG A 75 -7.48 10.56 27.80
C ARG A 75 -6.61 11.38 28.76
N PHE A 76 -5.74 12.25 28.25
CA PHE A 76 -4.96 13.17 29.09
C PHE A 76 -5.85 14.23 29.75
N THR A 77 -6.76 14.87 29.00
CA THR A 77 -7.68 15.88 29.55
C THR A 77 -8.61 15.34 30.65
N THR A 78 -9.03 14.08 30.58
CA THR A 78 -9.87 13.45 31.62
C THR A 78 -9.08 12.93 32.83
N ARG A 79 -7.75 12.93 32.79
CA ARG A 79 -6.89 12.54 33.93
C ARG A 79 -6.44 13.74 34.77
N GLU A 80 -6.57 14.95 34.25
CA GLU A 80 -6.18 16.20 34.93
C GLU A 80 -7.37 16.99 35.50
N LEU A 81 -8.59 16.45 35.38
CA LEU A 81 -9.82 16.91 36.04
C LEU A 81 -10.20 15.92 37.15
#